data_AF-A0A1G0DRG7-F1
#
_entry.id   AF-A0A1G0DRG7-F1
#
_cell.length_a   1.000
_cell.length_b   1.000
_cell.length_c   1.000
_cell.angle_alpha   90.00
_cell.angle_beta   90.00
_cell.angle_gamma   90.00
#
_symmetry.space_group_name_H-M   'P 1'
#
loop_
_entity.id
_entity.type
_entity.pdbx_description
1 polymer ?
#
loop_
_entity_poly.entity_id
_entity_poly.type
_entity_poly.pdbx_seq_one_letter_code
_entity_poly.pdbx_strand_id
1 'polypeptide(L)'
;MARLTLDELLAESDDLGLLDVKPRPVNTSTEAVRIQQAFEEISVFVDRHRFAPGEGEAGGKVSVNERTLQVRLRTYRENLDIAEQLKEFDRHGLLMLQAIQPPPASLDDILALDDELFSEPNEDIFTFRHARPAAARPDQISERKPCEDFAQFKPLFDQAAADLATGKRKSMKFANEQEIEAGGFFILHGVMVYVAEVNDPHIRNGKRNARLRLIFENGTEGKNLLRSLATELYKDPSGRRLSEPNAGPLFDPAPTFTTVAGPNERITGCIYVVRSLSPSPEIAKLDGQLFKIGFTMGSFEDRIRGAKDDPTFLMAPVHPVRTYDAINLNANKFESLMHRFFADARLDIEIMDRFGKPFRPREWFLLPLPVIETAIAMLLDCSILQYRYDAVACEIVSMHPHDLTSAPLLTSND
;
A
#
# COMPACT_ATOMS: atom_id res chain seq x y z
N MET A 1 -36.04 53.19 -16.45
CA MET A 1 -34.72 53.79 -16.16
C MET A 1 -33.77 53.33 -17.26
N ALA A 2 -33.17 54.26 -18.00
CA ALA A 2 -32.26 53.94 -19.10
C ALA A 2 -30.96 53.33 -18.54
N ARG A 3 -30.41 52.31 -19.20
CA ARG A 3 -29.11 51.73 -18.84
C ARG A 3 -28.01 52.67 -19.33
N LEU A 4 -27.19 53.18 -18.42
CA LEU A 4 -26.00 53.94 -18.79
C LEU A 4 -24.99 53.05 -19.51
N THR A 5 -24.29 53.65 -20.46
CA THR A 5 -23.22 52.99 -21.21
C THR A 5 -21.92 52.95 -20.41
N LEU A 6 -21.03 52.02 -20.75
CA LEU A 6 -19.74 51.84 -20.06
C LEU A 6 -18.87 53.11 -20.09
N ASP A 7 -18.97 53.89 -21.18
CA ASP A 7 -18.25 55.15 -21.33
C ASP A 7 -18.80 56.24 -20.41
N GLU A 8 -20.10 56.22 -20.09
CA GLU A 8 -20.70 57.15 -19.13
C GLU A 8 -20.31 56.81 -17.68
N LEU A 9 -20.15 55.52 -17.35
CA LEU A 9 -19.67 55.07 -16.03
C LEU A 9 -18.19 55.43 -15.79
N LEU A 10 -17.37 55.46 -16.84
CA LEU A 10 -15.94 55.80 -16.77
C LEU A 10 -15.67 57.31 -16.79
N ALA A 11 -16.67 58.11 -17.17
CA ALA A 11 -16.60 59.58 -17.21
C ALA A 11 -17.10 60.25 -15.93
N GLU A 12 -17.74 59.51 -15.02
CA GLU A 12 -18.08 59.98 -13.68
C GLU A 12 -16.79 60.19 -12.87
N SER A 13 -16.68 61.33 -12.16
CA SER A 13 -15.46 61.73 -11.47
C SER A 13 -14.98 60.66 -10.49
N ASP A 14 -13.74 60.19 -10.64
CA ASP A 14 -13.09 59.19 -9.76
C ASP A 14 -12.76 59.80 -8.39
N ASP A 15 -13.81 60.07 -7.61
CA ASP A 15 -13.74 60.63 -6.26
C ASP A 15 -13.06 59.66 -5.26
N LEU A 16 -12.84 58.40 -5.66
CA LEU A 16 -12.23 57.36 -4.84
C LEU A 16 -10.77 57.08 -5.20
N GLY A 17 -10.21 57.72 -6.23
CA GLY A 17 -8.81 57.58 -6.65
C GLY A 17 -8.42 56.16 -7.03
N LEU A 18 -9.38 55.35 -7.49
CA LEU A 18 -9.18 53.92 -7.78
C LEU A 18 -8.39 53.69 -9.08
N LEU A 19 -8.31 54.71 -9.95
CA LEU A 19 -7.59 54.64 -11.21
C LEU A 19 -6.15 55.19 -11.12
N ASP A 20 -5.74 55.74 -9.98
CA ASP A 20 -4.42 56.38 -9.81
C ASP A 20 -3.38 55.40 -9.22
N VAL A 21 -2.96 54.43 -10.03
CA VAL A 21 -1.94 53.42 -9.65
C VAL A 21 -0.53 53.96 -9.96
N LYS A 22 0.21 54.36 -8.92
CA LYS A 22 1.63 54.73 -9.06
C LYS A 22 2.49 53.50 -9.41
N PRO A 23 3.31 53.54 -10.48
CA PRO A 23 4.20 52.43 -10.80
C PRO A 23 5.28 52.27 -9.73
N ARG A 24 5.50 51.02 -9.30
CA ARG A 24 6.52 50.63 -8.32
C ARG A 24 7.93 50.97 -8.88
N PRO A 25 8.82 51.63 -8.10
CA PRO A 25 10.16 51.94 -8.60
C PRO A 25 10.95 50.65 -8.81
N VAL A 26 11.48 50.48 -10.03
CA VAL A 26 12.34 49.36 -10.41
C VAL A 26 13.74 49.66 -9.86
N ASN A 27 14.22 48.83 -8.93
CA ASN A 27 15.55 48.93 -8.32
C ASN A 27 16.64 48.38 -9.28
N THR A 28 16.78 48.95 -10.47
CA THR A 28 17.76 48.53 -11.50
C THR A 28 19.21 48.61 -11.01
N SER A 29 19.52 49.48 -10.06
CA SER A 29 20.88 49.60 -9.51
C SER A 29 21.29 48.42 -8.61
N THR A 30 20.35 47.65 -8.05
CA THR A 30 20.69 46.55 -7.14
C THR A 30 21.08 45.26 -7.85
N GLU A 31 20.59 45.04 -9.07
CA GLU A 31 20.87 43.80 -9.82
C GLU A 31 22.28 43.79 -10.40
N ALA A 32 22.72 44.89 -11.02
CA ALA A 32 24.08 45.02 -11.54
C ALA A 32 25.14 44.86 -10.43
N VAL A 33 24.91 45.46 -9.26
CA VAL A 33 25.81 45.33 -8.09
C VAL A 33 25.85 43.90 -7.55
N ARG A 34 24.71 43.19 -7.53
CA ARG A 34 24.66 41.78 -7.13
C ARG A 34 25.40 40.88 -8.11
N ILE A 35 25.27 41.16 -9.41
CA ILE A 35 25.95 40.42 -10.48
C ILE A 35 27.48 40.62 -10.38
N GLN A 36 27.93 41.85 -10.14
CA GLN A 36 29.35 42.15 -9.92
C GLN A 36 29.92 41.45 -8.68
N GLN A 37 29.20 41.48 -7.54
CA GLN A 37 29.63 40.78 -6.32
C GLN A 37 29.69 39.25 -6.52
N ALA A 38 28.72 38.68 -7.22
CA ALA A 38 28.71 37.25 -7.54
C ALA A 38 29.84 36.86 -8.50
N PHE A 39 30.25 37.76 -9.39
CA PHE A 39 31.41 37.53 -10.27
C PHE A 39 32.75 37.66 -9.52
N GLU A 40 32.88 38.59 -8.57
CA GLU A 40 34.07 38.65 -7.70
C GLU A 40 34.20 37.37 -6.84
N GLU A 41 33.09 36.78 -6.38
CA GLU A 41 33.10 35.49 -5.67
C GLU A 41 33.67 34.36 -6.55
N ILE A 42 33.37 34.38 -7.85
CA ILE A 42 33.94 33.46 -8.84
C ILE A 42 35.45 33.74 -9.05
N SER A 43 35.85 35.00 -9.18
CA SER A 43 37.26 35.38 -9.34
C SER A 43 38.10 34.98 -8.12
N VAL A 44 37.60 35.20 -6.89
CA VAL A 44 38.26 34.77 -5.64
C VAL A 44 38.37 33.25 -5.56
N PHE A 45 37.37 32.52 -6.05
CA PHE A 45 37.43 31.06 -6.15
C PHE A 45 38.55 30.63 -7.11
N VAL A 46 38.66 31.26 -8.28
CA VAL A 46 39.71 30.98 -9.27
C VAL A 46 41.10 31.36 -8.75
N ASP A 47 41.25 32.49 -8.04
CA ASP A 47 42.51 32.86 -7.37
C ASP A 47 42.97 31.81 -6.36
N ARG A 48 42.02 31.23 -5.62
CA ARG A 48 42.30 30.25 -4.56
C ARG A 48 42.59 28.86 -5.11
N HIS A 49 41.85 28.43 -6.11
CA HIS A 49 41.89 27.06 -6.62
C HIS A 49 42.68 26.91 -7.92
N ARG A 50 43.04 28.01 -8.59
CA ARG A 50 43.75 28.07 -9.88
C ARG A 50 43.09 27.30 -11.04
N PHE A 51 41.86 26.85 -10.87
CA PHE A 51 41.03 26.20 -11.89
C PHE A 51 39.66 26.89 -11.96
N ALA A 52 39.03 26.87 -13.13
CA ALA A 52 37.68 27.40 -13.29
C ALA A 52 36.65 26.52 -12.56
N PRO A 53 35.57 27.09 -11.99
CA PRO A 53 34.50 26.31 -11.36
C PRO A 53 33.93 25.27 -12.32
N GLY A 54 34.09 23.98 -12.01
CA GLY A 54 33.62 22.87 -12.84
C GLY A 54 34.68 22.15 -13.68
N GLU A 55 35.90 22.67 -13.77
CA GLU A 55 37.07 21.96 -14.32
C GLU A 55 37.89 21.27 -13.21
N GLY A 56 37.21 20.90 -12.11
CA GLY A 56 37.83 20.44 -10.87
C GLY A 56 39.00 19.47 -11.06
N GLU A 57 39.94 19.48 -10.11
CA GLU A 57 41.12 18.59 -10.10
C GLU A 57 40.68 17.15 -10.41
N ALA A 58 41.26 16.57 -11.47
CA ALA A 58 40.85 15.32 -12.08
C ALA A 58 40.46 14.26 -11.03
N GLY A 59 39.16 14.02 -10.86
CA GLY A 59 38.60 12.97 -10.01
C GLY A 59 38.08 13.35 -8.61
N GLY A 60 38.04 14.64 -8.24
CA GLY A 60 37.46 15.09 -6.96
C GLY A 60 35.94 15.29 -6.97
N LYS A 61 35.24 14.93 -5.87
CA LYS A 61 33.80 15.20 -5.70
C LYS A 61 33.54 16.71 -5.69
N VAL A 62 32.85 17.20 -6.72
CA VAL A 62 32.41 18.60 -6.86
C VAL A 62 31.63 19.03 -5.61
N SER A 63 32.12 20.06 -4.93
CA SER A 63 31.44 20.63 -3.76
C SER A 63 30.11 21.29 -4.18
N VAL A 64 29.09 21.29 -3.33
CA VAL A 64 27.80 21.94 -3.62
C VAL A 64 28.00 23.41 -3.99
N ASN A 65 28.95 24.09 -3.34
CA ASN A 65 29.29 25.49 -3.61
C ASN A 65 29.93 25.67 -4.99
N GLU A 66 30.82 24.76 -5.39
CA GLU A 66 31.46 24.77 -6.71
C GLU A 66 30.42 24.58 -7.83
N ARG A 67 29.47 23.66 -7.62
CA ARG A 67 28.37 23.43 -8.57
C ARG A 67 27.49 24.67 -8.74
N THR A 68 27.22 25.41 -7.65
CA THR A 68 26.47 26.67 -7.73
C THR A 68 27.25 27.74 -8.51
N LEU A 69 28.56 27.87 -8.28
CA LEU A 69 29.42 28.81 -9.00
C LEU A 69 29.54 28.44 -10.49
N GLN A 70 29.64 27.15 -10.82
CA GLN A 70 29.67 26.64 -12.19
C GLN A 70 28.39 26.98 -12.96
N VAL A 71 27.22 26.76 -12.35
CA VAL A 71 25.93 27.10 -12.97
C VAL A 71 25.84 28.61 -13.23
N ARG A 72 26.29 29.44 -12.27
CA ARG A 72 26.30 30.91 -12.44
C ARG A 72 27.23 31.36 -13.56
N LEU A 73 28.47 30.85 -13.59
CA LEU A 73 29.43 31.15 -14.65
C LEU A 73 28.87 30.77 -16.03
N ARG A 74 28.20 29.61 -16.13
CA ARG A 74 27.51 29.20 -17.36
C ARG A 74 26.43 30.18 -17.76
N THR A 75 25.58 30.61 -16.83
CA THR A 75 24.54 31.61 -17.09
C THR A 75 25.13 32.96 -17.53
N TYR A 76 26.30 33.35 -17.02
CA TYR A 76 26.99 34.56 -17.46
C TYR A 76 27.61 34.43 -18.86
N ARG A 77 28.07 33.23 -19.25
CA ARG A 77 28.53 32.95 -20.62
C ARG A 77 27.39 32.91 -21.64
N GLU A 78 26.20 32.48 -21.23
CA GLU A 78 25.01 32.42 -22.09
C GLU A 78 24.36 33.80 -22.31
N ASN A 79 24.53 34.75 -21.37
CA ASN A 79 23.92 36.09 -21.45
C ASN A 79 24.95 37.16 -21.87
N LEU A 80 24.85 37.63 -23.11
CA LEU A 80 25.77 38.61 -23.71
C LEU A 80 25.77 39.97 -23.00
N ASP A 81 24.60 40.48 -22.58
CA ASP A 81 24.49 41.78 -21.90
C ASP A 81 25.23 41.80 -20.55
N ILE A 82 25.18 40.68 -19.83
CA ILE A 82 25.87 40.51 -18.54
C ILE A 82 27.37 40.30 -18.77
N ALA A 83 27.74 39.56 -19.82
CA ALA A 83 29.14 39.39 -20.20
C ALA A 83 29.81 40.72 -20.56
N GLU A 84 29.12 41.63 -21.27
CA GLU A 84 29.67 42.95 -21.59
C GLU A 84 29.89 43.82 -20.35
N GLN A 85 28.96 43.82 -19.40
CA GLN A 85 29.11 44.56 -18.14
C GLN A 85 30.23 44.01 -17.24
N LEU A 86 30.51 42.70 -17.33
CA LEU A 86 31.51 42.02 -16.53
C LEU A 86 32.89 41.93 -17.19
N LYS A 87 33.04 42.28 -18.48
CA LYS A 87 34.34 42.33 -19.18
C LYS A 87 35.38 43.19 -18.46
N GLU A 88 34.96 44.31 -17.87
CA GLU A 88 35.86 45.21 -17.12
C GLU A 88 36.35 44.61 -15.80
N PHE A 89 35.64 43.62 -15.27
CA PHE A 89 35.93 42.95 -13.99
C PHE A 89 36.54 41.55 -14.17
N ASP A 90 36.65 41.06 -15.41
CA ASP A 90 37.21 39.75 -15.75
C ASP A 90 38.74 39.74 -15.70
N ARG A 91 39.29 39.50 -14.50
CA ARG A 91 40.74 39.38 -14.27
C ARG A 91 41.35 38.10 -14.85
N HIS A 92 40.54 37.06 -15.06
CA HIS A 92 41.01 35.71 -15.37
C HIS A 92 40.63 35.23 -16.78
N GLY A 93 39.97 36.08 -17.58
CA GLY A 93 39.54 35.74 -18.94
C GLY A 93 38.47 34.65 -18.98
N LEU A 94 37.65 34.52 -17.93
CA LEU A 94 36.63 33.48 -17.78
C LEU A 94 35.42 33.68 -18.71
N LEU A 95 35.21 34.93 -19.15
CA LEU A 95 34.13 35.31 -20.05
C LEU A 95 34.56 35.32 -21.52
N MET A 96 35.86 35.12 -21.79
CA MET A 96 36.30 34.88 -23.16
C MET A 96 35.73 33.53 -23.61
N LEU A 97 34.76 33.59 -24.53
CA LEU A 97 34.51 32.47 -25.42
C LEU A 97 35.88 32.03 -25.93
N GLN A 98 36.30 30.81 -25.61
CA GLN A 98 37.38 30.14 -26.32
C GLN A 98 37.15 30.44 -27.80
N ALA A 99 38.18 31.03 -28.41
CA ALA A 99 38.18 31.39 -29.81
C ALA A 99 37.54 30.24 -30.58
N ILE A 100 36.43 30.53 -31.24
CA ILE A 100 35.80 29.63 -32.19
C ILE A 100 36.91 29.27 -33.16
N GLN A 101 37.47 28.07 -33.02
CA GLN A 101 38.32 27.53 -34.06
C GLN A 101 37.47 27.57 -35.33
N PRO A 102 38.04 28.05 -36.45
CA PRO A 102 37.29 28.14 -37.70
C PRO A 102 36.60 26.80 -37.96
N PRO A 103 35.32 26.80 -38.36
CA PRO A 103 34.62 25.55 -38.61
C PRO A 103 35.46 24.70 -39.57
N PRO A 104 35.72 23.43 -39.25
CA PRO A 104 36.59 22.59 -40.06
C PRO A 104 36.01 22.50 -41.48
N ALA A 105 36.83 22.85 -42.47
CA ALA A 105 36.39 22.97 -43.85
C ALA A 105 36.28 21.60 -44.54
N SER A 106 36.79 20.54 -43.91
CA SER A 106 36.85 19.19 -44.47
C SER A 106 36.71 18.11 -43.40
N LEU A 107 36.28 16.91 -43.82
CA LEU A 107 36.23 15.72 -42.98
C LEU A 107 37.61 15.29 -42.48
N ASP A 108 38.66 15.55 -43.26
CA ASP A 108 40.04 15.22 -42.88
C ASP A 108 40.57 16.14 -41.77
N ASP A 109 40.17 17.42 -41.74
CA ASP A 109 40.50 18.34 -40.63
C ASP A 109 39.85 17.90 -39.30
N ILE A 110 38.64 17.31 -39.36
CA ILE A 110 37.93 16.79 -38.18
C ILE A 110 38.65 15.58 -37.60
N LEU A 111 39.20 14.71 -38.44
CA LEU A 111 39.89 13.49 -38.03
C LEU A 111 41.34 13.72 -37.59
N ALA A 112 41.95 14.85 -37.99
CA ALA A 112 43.30 15.25 -37.62
C ALA A 112 43.37 16.10 -36.34
N LEU A 113 42.22 16.58 -35.84
CA LEU A 113 42.12 17.13 -34.49
C LEU A 113 42.33 15.99 -33.50
N ASP A 114 43.48 15.99 -32.84
CA ASP A 114 43.86 15.06 -31.78
C ASP A 114 43.01 15.37 -30.54
N ASP A 115 41.73 15.01 -30.63
CA ASP A 115 40.75 15.14 -29.56
C ASP A 115 40.92 13.92 -28.64
N GLU A 116 41.30 14.15 -27.38
CA GLU A 116 41.41 13.11 -26.34
C GLU A 116 40.12 12.27 -26.23
N LEU A 117 39.01 12.80 -26.75
CA LEU A 117 37.71 12.13 -26.91
C LEU A 117 37.76 10.83 -27.73
N PHE A 118 38.71 10.68 -28.65
CA PHE A 118 38.91 9.45 -29.45
C PHE A 118 40.01 8.53 -28.91
N SER A 119 40.75 8.97 -27.89
CA SER A 119 41.93 8.26 -27.37
C SER A 119 41.58 7.17 -26.36
N GLU A 120 40.48 7.34 -25.61
CA GLU A 120 40.03 6.37 -24.61
C GLU A 120 38.61 5.87 -24.89
N PRO A 121 38.32 4.56 -24.75
CA PRO A 121 36.97 4.03 -24.84
C PRO A 121 36.15 4.55 -23.65
N ASN A 122 35.46 5.67 -23.84
CA ASN A 122 34.65 6.28 -22.81
C ASN A 122 33.36 5.47 -22.60
N GLU A 123 33.35 4.58 -21.60
CA GLU A 123 32.20 3.72 -21.26
C GLU A 123 30.94 4.52 -20.87
N ASP A 124 31.06 5.82 -20.57
CA ASP A 124 29.93 6.70 -20.28
C ASP A 124 28.96 6.84 -21.47
N ILE A 125 29.40 6.61 -22.72
CA ILE A 125 28.52 6.62 -23.92
C ILE A 125 27.44 5.54 -23.85
N PHE A 126 27.74 4.39 -23.23
CA PHE A 126 26.77 3.31 -23.05
C PHE A 126 25.87 3.53 -21.83
N THR A 127 26.16 4.56 -21.03
CA THR A 127 25.49 4.83 -19.77
C THR A 127 24.41 5.88 -19.99
N PHE A 128 23.18 5.44 -20.27
CA PHE A 128 22.04 6.34 -20.51
C PHE A 128 21.71 7.20 -19.27
N ARG A 129 22.14 8.48 -19.27
CA ARG A 129 21.85 9.43 -18.17
C ARG A 129 20.49 10.14 -18.30
N HIS A 130 20.00 10.32 -19.53
CA HIS A 130 18.80 11.13 -19.82
C HIS A 130 17.67 10.36 -20.54
N ALA A 131 17.90 9.11 -20.92
CA ALA A 131 16.89 8.24 -21.51
C ALA A 131 16.72 6.99 -20.64
N ARG A 132 15.49 6.48 -20.52
CA ARG A 132 15.28 5.17 -19.90
C ARG A 132 15.71 4.10 -20.90
N PRO A 133 16.41 3.03 -20.47
CA PRO A 133 16.66 1.89 -21.36
C PRO A 133 15.33 1.37 -21.90
N ALA A 134 15.35 0.86 -23.13
CA ALA A 134 14.17 0.24 -23.75
C ALA A 134 13.56 -0.77 -22.77
N ALA A 135 12.26 -0.64 -22.49
CA ALA A 135 11.57 -1.53 -21.58
C ALA A 135 11.87 -2.99 -21.97
N ALA A 136 12.22 -3.81 -20.98
CA ALA A 136 12.52 -5.22 -21.19
C ALA A 136 11.41 -5.83 -22.07
N ARG A 137 11.82 -6.47 -23.18
CA ARG A 137 10.87 -7.11 -24.07
C ARG A 137 10.07 -8.14 -23.25
N PRO A 138 8.73 -8.15 -23.35
CA PRO A 138 7.93 -9.07 -22.56
C PRO A 138 8.29 -10.51 -22.92
N ASP A 139 8.68 -11.32 -21.93
CA ASP A 139 9.13 -12.70 -22.12
C ASP A 139 8.07 -13.59 -22.80
N GLN A 140 6.79 -13.28 -22.60
CA GLN A 140 5.68 -14.00 -23.22
C GLN A 140 4.44 -13.11 -23.33
N ILE A 141 3.98 -12.87 -24.54
CA ILE A 141 2.74 -12.14 -24.84
C ILE A 141 1.57 -13.14 -24.69
N SER A 142 0.55 -12.76 -23.92
CA SER A 142 -0.63 -13.61 -23.74
C SER A 142 -1.60 -13.38 -24.89
N GLU A 143 -1.46 -14.20 -25.93
CA GLU A 143 -2.45 -14.28 -27.00
C GLU A 143 -3.51 -15.33 -26.66
N ARG A 144 -4.77 -15.05 -26.99
CA ARG A 144 -5.87 -16.01 -26.80
C ARG A 144 -5.69 -17.16 -27.80
N LYS A 145 -5.64 -18.38 -27.30
CA LYS A 145 -5.53 -19.61 -28.09
C LYS A 145 -6.82 -20.41 -27.98
N PRO A 146 -7.21 -21.20 -29.01
CA PRO A 146 -8.31 -22.14 -28.86
C PRO A 146 -8.00 -23.17 -27.77
N CYS A 147 -8.96 -23.47 -26.91
CA CYS A 147 -8.80 -24.41 -25.80
C CYS A 147 -9.16 -25.84 -26.26
N GLU A 148 -8.20 -26.76 -26.19
CA GLU A 148 -8.42 -28.17 -26.58
C GLU A 148 -9.28 -28.92 -25.55
N ASP A 149 -9.17 -28.57 -24.27
CA ASP A 149 -9.87 -29.23 -23.15
C ASP A 149 -11.25 -28.61 -22.85
N PHE A 150 -11.77 -27.71 -23.69
CA PHE A 150 -12.96 -26.91 -23.39
C PHE A 150 -14.20 -27.74 -23.03
N ALA A 151 -14.32 -28.96 -23.57
CA ALA A 151 -15.40 -29.88 -23.25
C ALA A 151 -15.53 -30.18 -21.73
N GLN A 152 -14.41 -30.14 -20.99
CA GLN A 152 -14.40 -30.38 -19.54
C GLN A 152 -14.90 -29.16 -18.75
N PHE A 153 -14.67 -27.95 -19.28
CA PHE A 153 -15.01 -26.69 -18.62
C PHE A 153 -16.39 -26.15 -19.01
N LYS A 154 -16.90 -26.53 -20.18
CA LYS A 154 -18.26 -26.20 -20.64
C LYS A 154 -19.35 -26.44 -19.58
N PRO A 155 -19.45 -27.62 -18.91
CA PRO A 155 -20.47 -27.83 -17.89
C PRO A 155 -20.32 -26.88 -16.68
N LEU A 156 -19.11 -26.40 -16.38
CA LEU A 156 -18.88 -25.45 -15.29
C LEU A 156 -19.41 -24.05 -15.62
N PHE A 157 -19.29 -23.63 -16.88
CA PHE A 157 -19.90 -22.38 -17.37
C PHE A 157 -21.42 -22.48 -17.42
N ASP A 158 -21.96 -23.60 -17.91
CA ASP A 158 -23.41 -23.85 -17.95
C ASP A 158 -24.01 -23.83 -16.54
N GLN A 159 -23.33 -24.44 -15.56
CA GLN A 159 -23.72 -24.39 -14.15
C GLN A 159 -23.61 -22.97 -13.58
N ALA A 160 -22.53 -22.24 -13.85
CA ALA A 160 -22.37 -20.87 -13.37
C ALA A 160 -23.45 -19.92 -13.94
N ALA A 161 -23.83 -20.09 -15.20
CA ALA A 161 -24.92 -19.35 -15.84
C ALA A 161 -26.28 -19.70 -15.23
N ALA A 162 -26.56 -20.98 -14.99
CA ALA A 162 -27.78 -21.44 -14.33
C ALA A 162 -27.86 -20.94 -12.87
N ASP A 163 -26.74 -20.96 -12.15
CA ASP A 163 -26.64 -20.46 -10.78
C ASP A 163 -26.84 -18.93 -10.70
N LEU A 164 -26.38 -18.19 -11.71
CA LEU A 164 -26.59 -16.74 -11.82
C LEU A 164 -28.06 -16.43 -12.13
N ALA A 165 -28.71 -17.22 -12.98
CA ALA A 165 -30.13 -17.08 -13.32
C ALA A 165 -31.05 -17.44 -12.13
N THR A 166 -30.67 -18.44 -11.33
CA THR A 166 -31.39 -18.87 -10.12
C THR A 166 -31.06 -18.03 -8.89
N GLY A 167 -30.07 -17.14 -8.96
CA GLY A 167 -29.66 -16.25 -7.87
C GLY A 167 -28.81 -16.92 -6.78
N LYS A 168 -28.42 -18.19 -6.96
CA LYS A 168 -27.49 -18.91 -6.06
C LYS A 168 -26.09 -18.28 -6.08
N ARG A 169 -25.67 -17.77 -7.25
CA ARG A 169 -24.46 -16.95 -7.39
C ARG A 169 -24.83 -15.49 -7.60
N LYS A 170 -24.09 -14.60 -6.95
CA LYS A 170 -24.24 -13.14 -7.11
C LYS A 170 -23.08 -12.58 -7.90
N SER A 171 -23.36 -11.64 -8.81
CA SER A 171 -22.32 -10.85 -9.47
C SER A 171 -21.98 -9.63 -8.61
N MET A 172 -20.75 -9.57 -8.12
CA MET A 172 -20.23 -8.48 -7.29
C MET A 172 -19.19 -7.69 -8.09
N LYS A 173 -19.03 -6.40 -7.77
CA LYS A 173 -17.94 -5.60 -8.36
C LYS A 173 -16.60 -6.14 -7.89
N PHE A 174 -15.64 -6.25 -8.81
CA PHE A 174 -14.29 -6.66 -8.47
C PHE A 174 -13.59 -5.58 -7.62
N ALA A 175 -13.14 -5.93 -6.41
CA ALA A 175 -12.59 -4.97 -5.45
C ALA A 175 -11.10 -5.21 -5.15
N ASN A 176 -10.65 -6.46 -5.03
CA ASN A 176 -9.30 -6.76 -4.57
C ASN A 176 -8.58 -7.82 -5.44
N GLU A 177 -7.29 -7.60 -5.74
CA GLU A 177 -6.45 -8.54 -6.51
C GLU A 177 -6.29 -9.90 -5.81
N GLN A 178 -6.38 -9.91 -4.47
CA GLN A 178 -6.26 -11.12 -3.65
C GLN A 178 -7.45 -12.08 -3.82
N GLU A 179 -8.54 -11.63 -4.43
CA GLU A 179 -9.73 -12.43 -4.70
C GLU A 179 -9.58 -13.36 -5.91
N ILE A 180 -8.51 -13.20 -6.69
CA ILE A 180 -8.23 -14.04 -7.86
C ILE A 180 -7.57 -15.33 -7.41
N GLU A 181 -8.37 -16.38 -7.31
CA GLU A 181 -7.95 -17.73 -6.94
C GLU A 181 -8.35 -18.75 -8.01
N ALA A 182 -7.69 -19.93 -7.99
CA ALA A 182 -8.06 -21.05 -8.87
C ALA A 182 -9.49 -21.50 -8.57
N GLY A 183 -10.26 -21.79 -9.61
CA GLY A 183 -11.69 -22.10 -9.51
C GLY A 183 -12.62 -20.88 -9.52
N GLY A 184 -12.08 -19.66 -9.45
CA GLY A 184 -12.86 -18.42 -9.47
C GLY A 184 -13.48 -18.11 -10.84
N PHE A 185 -14.68 -17.54 -10.82
CA PHE A 185 -15.40 -17.06 -12.00
C PHE A 185 -15.47 -15.53 -12.01
N PHE A 186 -15.16 -14.94 -13.16
CA PHE A 186 -15.15 -13.51 -13.38
C PHE A 186 -15.87 -13.17 -14.69
N ILE A 187 -16.34 -11.94 -14.82
CA ILE A 187 -16.89 -11.38 -16.05
C ILE A 187 -15.90 -10.33 -16.52
N LEU A 188 -15.33 -10.54 -17.70
CA LEU A 188 -14.41 -9.61 -18.36
C LEU A 188 -14.97 -9.25 -19.73
N HIS A 189 -15.23 -7.97 -19.96
CA HIS A 189 -15.85 -7.42 -21.16
C HIS A 189 -17.16 -8.13 -21.55
N GLY A 190 -17.95 -8.55 -20.56
CA GLY A 190 -19.20 -9.27 -20.77
C GLY A 190 -19.06 -10.76 -21.09
N VAL A 191 -17.84 -11.30 -21.12
CA VAL A 191 -17.57 -12.73 -21.31
C VAL A 191 -17.20 -13.37 -19.97
N MET A 192 -17.73 -14.55 -19.66
CA MET A 192 -17.33 -15.28 -18.45
C MET A 192 -15.94 -15.88 -18.61
N VAL A 193 -15.14 -15.72 -17.56
CA VAL A 193 -13.75 -16.19 -17.44
C VAL A 193 -13.64 -17.08 -16.22
N TYR A 194 -13.04 -18.24 -16.38
CA TYR A 194 -12.73 -19.20 -15.33
C TYR A 194 -11.22 -19.29 -15.12
N VAL A 195 -10.76 -19.22 -13.87
CA VAL A 195 -9.36 -19.41 -13.52
C VAL A 195 -9.11 -20.89 -13.29
N ALA A 196 -8.53 -21.59 -14.26
CA ALA A 196 -8.29 -23.04 -14.15
C ALA A 196 -7.11 -23.36 -13.23
N GLU A 197 -5.99 -22.67 -13.39
CA GLU A 197 -4.75 -22.95 -12.65
C GLU A 197 -4.00 -21.66 -12.32
N VAL A 198 -3.33 -21.67 -11.16
CA VAL A 198 -2.43 -20.59 -10.69
C VAL A 198 -1.02 -21.18 -10.61
N ASN A 199 -0.22 -20.92 -11.64
CA ASN A 199 1.13 -21.44 -11.81
C ASN A 199 2.18 -20.39 -11.41
N ASP A 200 3.34 -20.84 -10.93
CA ASP A 200 4.55 -20.02 -10.72
C ASP A 200 4.35 -18.72 -9.89
N PRO A 201 4.02 -18.82 -8.59
CA PRO A 201 3.89 -17.66 -7.72
C PRO A 201 5.26 -17.00 -7.46
N HIS A 202 5.46 -15.81 -7.99
CA HIS A 202 6.64 -14.99 -7.78
C HIS A 202 6.31 -13.78 -6.91
N ILE A 203 7.12 -13.53 -5.88
CA ILE A 203 6.99 -12.35 -5.02
C ILE A 203 8.03 -11.32 -5.46
N ARG A 204 7.58 -10.17 -5.98
CA ARG A 204 8.45 -9.05 -6.35
C ARG A 204 7.97 -7.79 -5.65
N ASN A 205 8.85 -7.13 -4.90
CA ASN A 205 8.55 -5.95 -4.07
C ASN A 205 7.38 -6.17 -3.09
N GLY A 206 7.37 -7.30 -2.37
CA GLY A 206 6.33 -7.62 -1.37
C GLY A 206 4.95 -7.92 -1.94
N LYS A 207 4.79 -7.94 -3.27
CA LYS A 207 3.52 -8.24 -3.95
C LYS A 207 3.63 -9.57 -4.70
N ARG A 208 2.65 -10.45 -4.49
CA ARG A 208 2.54 -11.75 -5.17
C ARG A 208 2.04 -11.55 -6.60
N ASN A 209 2.69 -12.18 -7.57
CA ASN A 209 2.23 -12.28 -8.94
C ASN A 209 2.36 -13.74 -9.37
N ALA A 210 1.36 -14.26 -10.08
CA ALA A 210 1.36 -15.65 -10.53
C ALA A 210 0.87 -15.70 -11.98
N ARG A 211 1.24 -16.76 -12.70
CA ARG A 211 0.77 -16.99 -14.06
C ARG A 211 -0.51 -17.82 -14.02
N LEU A 212 -1.57 -17.30 -14.62
CA LEU A 212 -2.89 -17.91 -14.61
C LEU A 212 -3.18 -18.58 -15.95
N ARG A 213 -3.78 -19.78 -15.91
CA ARG A 213 -4.49 -20.35 -17.07
C ARG A 213 -5.94 -19.92 -16.98
N LEU A 214 -6.34 -19.03 -17.87
CA LEU A 214 -7.70 -18.52 -17.96
C LEU A 214 -8.43 -19.21 -19.10
N ILE A 215 -9.65 -19.63 -18.83
CA ILE A 215 -10.53 -20.24 -19.83
C ILE A 215 -11.72 -19.31 -20.00
N PHE A 216 -12.07 -19.01 -21.24
CA PHE A 216 -13.17 -18.15 -21.60
C PHE A 216 -14.36 -19.00 -22.05
N GLU A 217 -15.57 -18.52 -21.78
CA GLU A 217 -16.83 -19.14 -22.21
C GLU A 217 -16.90 -19.37 -23.73
N ASN A 218 -16.22 -18.53 -24.52
CA ASN A 218 -16.16 -18.64 -25.98
C ASN A 218 -15.21 -19.75 -26.49
N GLY A 219 -14.69 -20.62 -25.62
CA GLY A 219 -13.80 -21.72 -26.01
C GLY A 219 -12.34 -21.32 -26.23
N THR A 220 -11.94 -20.12 -25.81
CA THR A 220 -10.53 -19.70 -25.85
C THR A 220 -9.87 -19.83 -24.48
N GLU A 221 -8.55 -20.01 -24.45
CA GLU A 221 -7.73 -19.93 -23.26
C GLU A 221 -6.65 -18.84 -23.39
N GLY A 222 -6.27 -18.26 -22.27
CA GLY A 222 -5.21 -17.25 -22.19
C GLY A 222 -4.28 -17.53 -21.01
N LYS A 223 -3.00 -17.19 -21.17
CA LYS A 223 -1.98 -17.36 -20.13
C LYS A 223 -1.56 -16.01 -19.55
N ASN A 224 -2.47 -15.38 -18.82
CA ASN A 224 -2.32 -14.04 -18.27
C ASN A 224 -1.57 -14.05 -16.93
N LEU A 225 -0.91 -12.94 -16.60
CA LEU A 225 -0.43 -12.71 -15.23
C LEU A 225 -1.61 -12.29 -14.34
N LEU A 226 -1.58 -12.68 -13.07
CA LEU A 226 -2.62 -12.33 -12.08
C LEU A 226 -2.86 -10.82 -12.04
N ARG A 227 -1.79 -10.03 -11.97
CA ARG A 227 -1.92 -8.56 -11.96
C ARG A 227 -2.46 -8.00 -13.28
N SER A 228 -2.13 -8.62 -14.41
CA SER A 228 -2.67 -8.20 -15.70
C SER A 228 -4.18 -8.40 -15.75
N LEU A 229 -4.67 -9.58 -15.31
CA LEU A 229 -6.10 -9.85 -15.19
C LEU A 229 -6.79 -8.88 -14.22
N ALA A 230 -6.20 -8.64 -13.04
CA ALA A 230 -6.76 -7.71 -12.07
C ALA A 230 -6.86 -6.29 -12.64
N THR A 231 -5.82 -5.83 -13.33
CA THR A 231 -5.80 -4.51 -13.98
C THR A 231 -6.87 -4.41 -15.07
N GLU A 232 -7.08 -5.46 -15.85
CA GLU A 232 -8.15 -5.52 -16.86
C GLU A 232 -9.54 -5.49 -16.22
N LEU A 233 -9.76 -6.21 -15.13
CA LEU A 233 -11.02 -6.20 -14.37
C LEU A 233 -11.30 -4.85 -13.71
N TYR A 234 -10.27 -4.13 -13.25
CA TYR A 234 -10.44 -2.77 -12.71
C TYR A 234 -10.76 -1.72 -13.78
N LYS A 235 -10.19 -1.88 -14.99
CA LYS A 235 -10.41 -0.95 -16.10
C LYS A 235 -11.77 -1.17 -16.76
N ASP A 236 -12.26 -2.40 -16.77
CA ASP A 236 -13.51 -2.75 -17.40
C ASP A 236 -14.72 -2.35 -16.52
N PRO A 237 -15.64 -1.51 -17.00
CA PRO A 237 -16.87 -1.18 -16.26
C PRO A 237 -17.78 -2.41 -16.03
N SER A 238 -17.61 -3.47 -16.84
CA SER A 238 -18.32 -4.74 -16.70
C SER A 238 -17.56 -5.76 -15.83
N GLY A 239 -16.41 -5.38 -15.27
CA GLY A 239 -15.57 -6.20 -14.42
C GLY A 239 -16.29 -6.65 -13.15
N ARG A 240 -16.74 -7.90 -13.13
CA ARG A 240 -17.45 -8.48 -11.99
C ARG A 240 -16.86 -9.82 -11.59
N ARG A 241 -16.96 -10.15 -10.31
CA ARG A 241 -16.68 -11.47 -9.77
C ARG A 241 -18.00 -12.19 -9.52
N LEU A 242 -18.07 -13.47 -9.86
CA LEU A 242 -19.17 -14.32 -9.42
C LEU A 242 -18.80 -14.91 -8.05
N SER A 243 -19.74 -14.86 -7.11
CA SER A 243 -19.61 -15.58 -5.86
C SER A 243 -19.54 -17.09 -6.09
N GLU A 244 -19.00 -17.82 -5.12
CA GLU A 244 -19.07 -19.28 -5.12
C GLU A 244 -20.52 -19.77 -5.01
N PRO A 245 -20.84 -20.95 -5.57
CA PRO A 245 -22.18 -21.54 -5.52
C PRO A 245 -22.59 -21.92 -4.09
N ASN A 246 -21.60 -22.14 -3.19
CA ASN A 246 -21.81 -22.25 -1.76
C ASN A 246 -21.60 -20.90 -1.07
N ALA A 247 -22.24 -19.85 -1.58
CA ALA A 247 -22.81 -18.90 -0.66
C ALA A 247 -24.01 -19.62 -0.02
N GLY A 248 -23.71 -20.44 1.00
CA GLY A 248 -24.72 -21.09 1.81
C GLY A 248 -25.81 -20.08 2.20
N PRO A 249 -27.07 -20.52 2.35
CA PRO A 249 -28.16 -19.61 2.63
C PRO A 249 -27.82 -18.83 3.89
N LEU A 250 -27.89 -17.50 3.77
CA LEU A 250 -27.71 -16.56 4.88
C LEU A 250 -28.74 -16.80 6.01
N PHE A 251 -29.76 -17.64 5.79
CA PHE A 251 -30.68 -18.21 6.78
C PHE A 251 -31.26 -19.54 6.24
N ASP A 252 -31.04 -20.65 6.94
CA ASP A 252 -32.04 -21.71 7.08
C ASP A 252 -31.92 -22.39 8.45
N PRO A 253 -33.05 -22.80 9.08
CA PRO A 253 -33.13 -23.12 10.49
C PRO A 253 -32.93 -24.61 10.75
N ALA A 254 -31.83 -24.97 11.42
CA ALA A 254 -31.68 -26.05 12.40
C ALA A 254 -30.23 -26.57 12.38
N PRO A 255 -29.57 -26.72 13.54
CA PRO A 255 -28.19 -27.14 13.61
C PRO A 255 -28.12 -28.65 13.42
N THR A 256 -27.61 -29.11 12.28
CA THR A 256 -27.08 -30.47 12.21
C THR A 256 -25.58 -30.38 12.47
N PHE A 257 -25.21 -30.74 13.70
CA PHE A 257 -23.84 -31.10 14.06
C PHE A 257 -23.32 -32.16 13.10
N THR A 258 -22.51 -31.78 12.09
CA THR A 258 -21.48 -32.65 11.51
C THR A 258 -20.55 -31.86 10.59
N THR A 259 -19.29 -31.79 11.00
CA THR A 259 -18.08 -31.69 10.17
C THR A 259 -18.26 -32.18 8.73
N VAL A 260 -18.06 -31.30 7.75
CA VAL A 260 -17.33 -31.60 6.50
C VAL A 260 -16.64 -30.30 6.05
N ALA A 261 -15.33 -30.21 6.25
CA ALA A 261 -14.52 -29.20 5.60
C ALA A 261 -14.64 -29.35 4.08
N GLY A 262 -15.21 -28.36 3.42
CA GLY A 262 -15.18 -28.26 1.97
C GLY A 262 -13.75 -27.98 1.49
N PRO A 263 -13.30 -28.53 0.35
CA PRO A 263 -11.89 -28.48 -0.09
C PRO A 263 -11.34 -27.07 -0.40
N ASN A 264 -12.14 -26.00 -0.31
CA ASN A 264 -11.74 -24.62 -0.61
C ASN A 264 -12.02 -23.60 0.53
N GLU A 265 -12.52 -24.02 1.69
CA GLU A 265 -12.64 -23.10 2.84
C GLU A 265 -11.32 -23.06 3.61
N ARG A 266 -10.54 -22.01 3.37
CA ARG A 266 -9.23 -21.82 4.00
C ARG A 266 -9.43 -21.54 5.49
N ILE A 267 -9.24 -22.57 6.32
CA ILE A 267 -9.15 -22.42 7.78
C ILE A 267 -8.11 -21.32 8.05
N THR A 268 -8.59 -20.19 8.56
CA THR A 268 -7.78 -18.98 8.76
C THR A 268 -7.09 -19.02 10.12
N GLY A 269 -7.62 -19.82 11.05
CA GLY A 269 -6.98 -20.12 12.32
C GLY A 269 -7.85 -20.99 13.22
N CYS A 270 -7.44 -21.09 14.48
CA CYS A 270 -8.11 -21.81 15.55
C CYS A 270 -8.32 -20.87 16.74
N ILE A 271 -9.56 -20.79 17.24
CA ILE A 271 -9.88 -20.18 18.53
C ILE A 271 -9.71 -21.27 19.59
N TYR A 272 -8.96 -20.98 20.64
CA TYR A 272 -8.74 -21.92 21.73
C TYR A 272 -9.16 -21.34 23.07
N VAL A 273 -9.70 -22.22 23.91
CA VAL A 273 -10.03 -21.97 25.31
C VAL A 273 -9.17 -22.89 26.16
N VAL A 274 -8.34 -22.30 27.00
CA VAL A 274 -7.41 -23.04 27.87
C VAL A 274 -7.58 -22.62 29.33
N ARG A 275 -7.32 -23.55 30.23
CA ARG A 275 -7.22 -23.26 31.68
C ARG A 275 -5.77 -23.25 32.12
N SER A 276 -5.44 -22.40 33.08
CA SER A 276 -4.11 -22.39 33.69
C SER A 276 -3.95 -23.58 34.64
N LEU A 277 -2.77 -24.20 34.65
CA LEU A 277 -2.35 -25.17 35.67
C LEU A 277 -1.31 -24.55 36.62
N SER A 278 -1.38 -23.23 36.84
CA SER A 278 -0.45 -22.52 37.70
C SER A 278 -0.58 -22.95 39.17
N PRO A 279 0.53 -23.20 39.88
CA PRO A 279 0.50 -23.56 41.30
C PRO A 279 0.26 -22.37 42.24
N SER A 280 0.18 -21.14 41.72
CA SER A 280 0.00 -19.93 42.54
C SER A 280 -1.36 -19.95 43.25
N PRO A 281 -1.42 -19.67 44.58
CA PRO A 281 -2.64 -19.80 45.38
C PRO A 281 -3.77 -18.84 44.97
N GLU A 282 -3.44 -17.72 44.31
CA GLU A 282 -4.43 -16.78 43.78
C GLU A 282 -5.14 -17.34 42.54
N ILE A 283 -4.41 -18.05 41.68
CA ILE A 283 -4.94 -18.66 40.45
C ILE A 283 -5.62 -20.00 40.78
N ALA A 284 -5.05 -20.78 41.70
CA ALA A 284 -5.60 -22.07 42.11
C ALA A 284 -6.98 -21.95 42.81
N LYS A 285 -7.25 -20.83 43.49
CA LYS A 285 -8.58 -20.55 44.06
C LYS A 285 -9.66 -20.29 43.01
N LEU A 286 -9.25 -19.86 41.81
CA LEU A 286 -10.11 -19.50 40.69
C LEU A 286 -10.21 -20.64 39.66
N ASP A 287 -9.63 -21.81 39.98
CA ASP A 287 -9.67 -23.00 39.14
C ASP A 287 -11.13 -23.45 38.93
N GLY A 288 -11.55 -23.51 37.66
CA GLY A 288 -12.92 -23.82 37.23
C GLY A 288 -13.72 -22.63 36.66
N GLN A 289 -13.30 -21.38 36.89
CA GLN A 289 -13.93 -20.19 36.28
C GLN A 289 -12.94 -19.32 35.50
N LEU A 290 -11.63 -19.53 35.72
CA LEU A 290 -10.60 -18.80 35.00
C LEU A 290 -10.25 -19.49 33.67
N PHE A 291 -10.56 -18.83 32.57
CA PHE A 291 -10.21 -19.31 31.24
C PHE A 291 -9.48 -18.23 30.44
N LYS A 292 -8.52 -18.69 29.64
CA LYS A 292 -7.89 -17.89 28.60
C LYS A 292 -8.53 -18.21 27.26
N ILE A 293 -8.94 -17.16 26.55
CA ILE A 293 -9.51 -17.27 25.21
C ILE A 293 -8.54 -16.57 24.26
N GLY A 294 -8.07 -17.28 23.24
CA GLY A 294 -7.11 -16.75 22.28
C GLY A 294 -7.34 -17.29 20.88
N PHE A 295 -6.69 -16.65 19.91
CA PHE A 295 -6.72 -17.04 18.51
C PHE A 295 -5.31 -17.34 18.01
N THR A 296 -5.16 -18.31 17.11
CA THR A 296 -3.90 -18.62 16.43
C THR A 296 -4.15 -18.92 14.96
N MET A 297 -3.30 -18.40 14.05
CA MET A 297 -3.35 -18.76 12.62
C MET A 297 -2.66 -20.10 12.34
N GLY A 298 -1.75 -20.54 13.22
CA GLY A 298 -1.01 -21.80 13.10
C GLY A 298 -1.69 -22.94 13.86
N SER A 299 -0.99 -24.07 13.99
CA SER A 299 -1.49 -25.18 14.80
C SER A 299 -1.61 -24.76 16.27
N PHE A 300 -2.66 -25.24 16.93
CA PHE A 300 -2.88 -25.03 18.36
C PHE A 300 -1.72 -25.59 19.21
N GLU A 301 -1.18 -26.74 18.80
CA GLU A 301 -0.08 -27.42 19.48
C GLU A 301 1.21 -26.59 19.48
N ASP A 302 1.52 -25.94 18.36
CA ASP A 302 2.68 -25.04 18.25
C ASP A 302 2.55 -23.84 19.18
N ARG A 303 1.35 -23.29 19.33
CA ARG A 303 1.10 -22.13 20.20
C ARG A 303 1.27 -22.46 21.69
N ILE A 304 0.90 -23.67 22.13
CA ILE A 304 0.99 -24.07 23.54
C ILE A 304 2.37 -24.59 23.94
N ARG A 305 3.21 -25.04 23.00
CA ARG A 305 4.54 -25.60 23.31
C ARG A 305 5.39 -24.69 24.21
N GLY A 306 5.27 -23.37 24.06
CA GLY A 306 5.96 -22.35 24.85
C GLY A 306 5.16 -21.74 26.02
N ALA A 307 3.97 -22.26 26.35
CA ALA A 307 3.06 -21.61 27.32
C ALA A 307 3.66 -21.49 28.74
N LYS A 308 4.45 -22.48 29.18
CA LYS A 308 5.15 -22.42 30.49
C LYS A 308 6.05 -21.20 30.63
N ASP A 309 6.52 -20.70 29.49
CA ASP A 309 7.58 -19.72 29.41
C ASP A 309 7.05 -18.32 29.07
N ASP A 310 5.85 -18.23 28.54
CA ASP A 310 5.24 -17.02 28.02
C ASP A 310 4.43 -16.30 29.12
N PRO A 311 4.69 -15.00 29.39
CA PRO A 311 3.93 -14.22 30.36
C PRO A 311 2.43 -14.14 30.02
N THR A 312 2.05 -14.30 28.74
CA THR A 312 0.67 -14.32 28.25
C THR A 312 -0.13 -15.52 28.78
N PHE A 313 0.57 -16.58 29.21
CA PHE A 313 0.03 -17.80 29.80
C PHE A 313 0.30 -17.91 31.32
N LEU A 314 0.57 -16.78 31.97
CA LEU A 314 0.84 -16.69 33.42
C LEU A 314 2.10 -17.47 33.85
N MET A 315 3.05 -17.68 32.93
CA MET A 315 4.27 -18.47 33.17
C MET A 315 3.99 -19.89 33.70
N ALA A 316 2.89 -20.48 33.24
CA ALA A 316 2.40 -21.76 33.74
C ALA A 316 2.00 -22.68 32.57
N PRO A 317 2.06 -24.01 32.77
CA PRO A 317 1.46 -24.93 31.81
C PRO A 317 -0.05 -24.68 31.71
N VAL A 318 -0.61 -24.91 30.54
CA VAL A 318 -2.05 -24.77 30.29
C VAL A 318 -2.65 -26.06 29.79
N HIS A 319 -3.93 -26.25 30.06
CA HIS A 319 -4.70 -27.41 29.61
C HIS A 319 -5.74 -26.98 28.57
N PRO A 320 -5.78 -27.61 27.38
CA PRO A 320 -6.85 -27.41 26.40
C PRO A 320 -8.21 -27.79 26.99
N VAL A 321 -9.18 -26.90 26.88
CA VAL A 321 -10.58 -27.17 27.27
C VAL A 321 -11.43 -27.29 26.01
N ARG A 322 -11.37 -26.31 25.11
CA ARG A 322 -12.07 -26.30 23.83
C ARG A 322 -11.21 -25.68 22.73
N THR A 323 -11.45 -26.14 21.50
CA THR A 323 -10.86 -25.60 20.28
C THR A 323 -11.95 -25.47 19.23
N TYR A 324 -11.96 -24.36 18.51
CA TYR A 324 -12.91 -24.07 17.45
C TYR A 324 -12.15 -23.66 16.20
N ASP A 325 -12.53 -24.23 15.06
CA ASP A 325 -11.96 -23.84 13.79
C ASP A 325 -12.60 -22.53 13.34
N ALA A 326 -11.75 -21.58 12.90
CA ALA A 326 -12.18 -20.27 12.47
C ALA A 326 -11.83 -20.06 10.99
N ILE A 327 -12.84 -19.73 10.20
CA ILE A 327 -12.74 -19.52 8.75
C ILE A 327 -12.95 -18.02 8.48
N ASN A 328 -12.02 -17.41 7.73
CA ASN A 328 -12.03 -16.01 7.34
C ASN A 328 -12.13 -15.00 8.52
N LEU A 329 -11.59 -15.36 9.68
CA LEU A 329 -11.62 -14.51 10.87
C LEU A 329 -10.37 -13.63 10.98
N ASN A 330 -10.57 -12.33 11.23
CA ASN A 330 -9.48 -11.40 11.52
C ASN A 330 -9.12 -11.43 13.01
N ALA A 331 -7.91 -11.89 13.34
CA ALA A 331 -7.40 -12.04 14.71
C ALA A 331 -7.55 -10.78 15.57
N ASN A 332 -7.09 -9.63 15.06
CA ASN A 332 -7.08 -8.38 15.82
C ASN A 332 -8.50 -7.90 16.16
N LYS A 333 -9.43 -8.08 15.21
CA LYS A 333 -10.84 -7.73 15.43
C LYS A 333 -11.51 -8.67 16.43
N PHE A 334 -11.22 -9.97 16.36
CA PHE A 334 -11.70 -10.95 17.31
C PHE A 334 -11.24 -10.63 18.74
N GLU A 335 -9.95 -10.42 18.94
CA GLU A 335 -9.38 -10.08 20.25
C GLU A 335 -10.01 -8.80 20.80
N SER A 336 -10.07 -7.74 20.00
CA SER A 336 -10.68 -6.47 20.39
C SER A 336 -12.14 -6.62 20.80
N LEU A 337 -12.91 -7.45 20.10
CA LEU A 337 -14.32 -7.71 20.42
C LEU A 337 -14.45 -8.47 21.73
N MET A 338 -13.68 -9.55 21.92
CA MET A 338 -13.69 -10.35 23.15
C MET A 338 -13.27 -9.52 24.37
N HIS A 339 -12.22 -8.70 24.23
CA HIS A 339 -11.80 -7.79 25.29
C HIS A 339 -12.86 -6.75 25.65
N ARG A 340 -13.63 -6.27 24.67
CA ARG A 340 -14.72 -5.31 24.90
C ARG A 340 -15.94 -5.98 25.50
N PHE A 341 -16.32 -7.16 25.00
CA PHE A 341 -17.52 -7.88 25.41
C PHE A 341 -17.41 -8.41 26.83
N PHE A 342 -16.23 -8.91 27.22
CA PHE A 342 -15.95 -9.42 28.56
C PHE A 342 -15.07 -8.48 29.39
N ALA A 343 -15.15 -7.18 29.13
CA ALA A 343 -14.34 -6.17 29.83
C ALA A 343 -14.49 -6.27 31.36
N ASP A 344 -15.72 -6.47 31.84
CA ASP A 344 -16.07 -6.52 33.26
C ASP A 344 -15.68 -7.84 33.94
N ALA A 345 -15.44 -8.89 33.17
CA ALA A 345 -15.03 -10.22 33.66
C ALA A 345 -13.53 -10.50 33.49
N ARG A 346 -12.75 -9.51 33.09
CA ARG A 346 -11.32 -9.69 32.85
C ARG A 346 -10.55 -9.82 34.17
N LEU A 347 -9.62 -10.77 34.22
CA LEU A 347 -8.70 -10.89 35.34
C LEU A 347 -7.73 -9.70 35.35
N ASP A 348 -7.68 -8.95 36.45
CA ASP A 348 -6.72 -7.85 36.65
C ASP A 348 -5.62 -8.29 37.62
N ILE A 349 -4.55 -8.88 37.06
CA ILE A 349 -3.35 -9.27 37.80
C ILE A 349 -2.10 -8.78 37.09
N GLU A 350 -1.06 -8.50 37.86
CA GLU A 350 0.24 -8.07 37.37
C GLU A 350 1.28 -9.14 37.66
N ILE A 351 1.91 -9.64 36.61
CA ILE A 351 2.92 -10.71 36.70
C ILE A 351 4.25 -10.15 36.21
N MET A 352 5.34 -10.54 36.84
CA MET A 352 6.68 -10.19 36.39
C MET A 352 7.13 -11.14 35.29
N ASP A 353 7.52 -10.60 34.14
CA ASP A 353 8.17 -11.35 33.07
C ASP A 353 9.55 -11.89 33.51
N ARG A 354 10.13 -12.81 32.76
CA ARG A 354 11.49 -13.37 32.96
C ARG A 354 12.57 -12.31 33.14
N PHE A 355 12.34 -11.13 32.57
CA PHE A 355 13.24 -9.97 32.61
C PHE A 355 12.89 -8.96 33.71
N GLY A 356 11.96 -9.28 34.62
CA GLY A 356 11.55 -8.42 35.72
C GLY A 356 10.66 -7.24 35.32
N LYS A 357 10.08 -7.27 34.11
CA LYS A 357 9.13 -6.25 33.66
C LYS A 357 7.70 -6.64 34.08
N PRO A 358 6.90 -5.70 34.61
CA PRO A 358 5.51 -5.97 34.91
C PRO A 358 4.71 -6.15 33.62
N PHE A 359 3.93 -7.22 33.55
CA PHE A 359 3.06 -7.59 32.44
C PHE A 359 1.65 -7.89 32.95
N ARG A 360 0.65 -7.28 32.32
CA ARG A 360 -0.77 -7.51 32.64
C ARG A 360 -1.45 -8.24 31.48
N PRO A 361 -1.82 -9.51 31.64
CA PRO A 361 -2.38 -10.29 30.57
C PRO A 361 -3.86 -9.93 30.36
N ARG A 362 -4.26 -9.62 29.12
CA ARG A 362 -5.62 -9.13 28.82
C ARG A 362 -6.61 -10.21 28.38
N GLU A 363 -6.11 -11.41 28.12
CA GLU A 363 -6.84 -12.52 27.49
C GLU A 363 -7.38 -13.54 28.51
N TRP A 364 -7.36 -13.21 29.79
CA TRP A 364 -7.84 -14.06 30.88
C TRP A 364 -9.15 -13.52 31.45
N PHE A 365 -10.15 -14.38 31.54
CA PHE A 365 -11.50 -14.00 31.93
C PHE A 365 -12.04 -14.97 32.99
N LEU A 366 -12.80 -14.41 33.94
CA LEU A 366 -13.50 -15.11 35.00
C LEU A 366 -14.94 -15.37 34.54
N LEU A 367 -15.15 -16.48 33.84
CA LEU A 367 -16.40 -16.81 33.16
C LEU A 367 -16.73 -18.30 33.31
N PRO A 368 -18.00 -18.67 33.48
CA PRO A 368 -18.41 -20.07 33.33
C PRO A 368 -18.18 -20.56 31.90
N LEU A 369 -17.74 -21.82 31.74
CA LEU A 369 -17.51 -22.41 30.41
C LEU A 369 -18.74 -22.30 29.46
N PRO A 370 -20.00 -22.55 29.90
CA PRO A 370 -21.16 -22.44 29.01
C PRO A 370 -21.37 -21.05 28.40
N VAL A 371 -21.01 -20.00 29.14
CA VAL A 371 -21.05 -18.61 28.65
C VAL A 371 -20.04 -18.41 27.54
N ILE A 372 -18.83 -18.93 27.71
CA ILE A 372 -17.77 -18.86 26.69
C ILE A 372 -18.20 -19.59 25.42
N GLU A 373 -18.74 -20.80 25.54
CA GLU A 373 -19.23 -21.58 24.40
C GLU A 373 -20.34 -20.83 23.64
N THR A 374 -21.27 -20.23 24.38
CA THR A 374 -22.37 -19.43 23.81
C THR A 374 -21.85 -18.18 23.11
N ALA A 375 -20.91 -17.45 23.73
CA ALA A 375 -20.33 -16.26 23.14
C ALA A 375 -19.51 -16.57 21.88
N ILE A 376 -18.73 -17.66 21.87
CA ILE A 376 -17.98 -18.07 20.68
C ILE A 376 -18.93 -18.46 19.55
N ALA A 377 -20.02 -19.19 19.84
CA ALA A 377 -21.05 -19.50 18.86
C ALA A 377 -21.71 -18.22 18.29
N MET A 378 -22.11 -17.29 19.17
CA MET A 378 -22.67 -15.99 18.77
C MET A 378 -21.68 -15.12 17.98
N LEU A 379 -20.38 -15.28 18.23
CA LEU A 379 -19.33 -14.60 17.49
C LEU A 379 -19.19 -15.15 16.08
N LEU A 380 -19.21 -16.47 15.93
CA LEU A 380 -19.17 -17.15 14.64
C LEU A 380 -20.41 -16.78 13.80
N ASP A 381 -21.59 -16.69 14.43
CA ASP A 381 -22.85 -16.30 13.79
C ASP A 381 -23.05 -14.77 13.71
N CYS A 382 -22.07 -13.96 14.17
CA CYS A 382 -22.10 -12.49 14.21
C CYS A 382 -23.26 -11.85 15.01
N SER A 383 -24.04 -12.64 15.76
CA SER A 383 -25.14 -12.16 16.59
C SER A 383 -24.67 -11.47 17.87
N ILE A 384 -23.42 -11.69 18.28
CA ILE A 384 -22.83 -11.14 19.53
C ILE A 384 -22.96 -9.62 19.68
N LEU A 385 -23.11 -8.86 18.58
CA LEU A 385 -23.28 -7.40 18.61
C LEU A 385 -24.61 -6.93 19.22
N GLN A 386 -25.62 -7.81 19.27
CA GLN A 386 -26.94 -7.50 19.84
C GLN A 386 -27.04 -7.90 21.31
N TYR A 387 -25.97 -8.45 21.88
CA TYR A 387 -25.93 -8.93 23.25
C TYR A 387 -24.85 -8.20 24.04
N ARG A 388 -24.98 -8.24 25.35
CA ARG A 388 -23.93 -7.82 26.29
C ARG A 388 -23.77 -8.88 27.36
N TYR A 389 -22.57 -9.00 27.88
CA TYR A 389 -22.32 -9.82 29.06
C TYR A 389 -22.71 -9.04 30.32
N ASP A 390 -23.51 -9.66 31.18
CA ASP A 390 -23.80 -9.15 32.52
C ASP A 390 -22.91 -9.86 33.54
N ALA A 391 -21.96 -9.13 34.12
CA ALA A 391 -21.01 -9.66 35.11
C ALA A 391 -21.67 -10.03 36.45
N VAL A 392 -22.83 -9.46 36.78
CA VAL A 392 -23.53 -9.75 38.04
C VAL A 392 -24.32 -11.05 37.91
N ALA A 393 -25.02 -11.24 36.79
CA ALA A 393 -25.77 -12.47 36.51
C ALA A 393 -24.88 -13.61 35.97
N CYS A 394 -23.67 -13.29 35.49
CA CYS A 394 -22.80 -14.21 34.77
C CYS A 394 -23.48 -14.81 33.52
N GLU A 395 -24.29 -14.01 32.83
CA GLU A 395 -25.10 -14.44 31.68
C GLU A 395 -25.01 -13.44 30.52
N ILE A 396 -25.31 -13.92 29.32
CA ILE A 396 -25.38 -13.09 28.11
C ILE A 396 -26.82 -12.61 27.95
N VAL A 397 -27.04 -11.31 28.04
CA VAL A 397 -28.37 -10.69 27.96
C VAL A 397 -28.52 -9.91 26.65
N SER A 398 -29.72 -9.93 26.07
CA SER A 398 -30.01 -9.17 24.86
C SER A 398 -30.05 -7.67 25.16
N MET A 399 -29.37 -6.88 24.33
CA MET A 399 -29.45 -5.43 24.42
C MET A 399 -30.83 -4.98 23.94
N HIS A 400 -31.64 -4.43 24.84
CA HIS A 400 -32.91 -3.82 24.47
C HIS A 400 -32.66 -2.54 23.64
N PRO A 401 -33.53 -2.23 22.65
CA PRO A 401 -33.30 -1.16 21.68
C PRO A 401 -33.20 0.26 22.27
N HIS A 402 -33.46 0.44 23.56
CA HIS A 402 -33.35 1.73 24.25
C HIS A 402 -31.90 2.11 24.63
N ASP A 403 -30.97 1.14 24.66
CA ASP A 403 -29.55 1.34 25.02
C ASP A 403 -28.63 1.59 23.80
N LEU A 404 -29.16 1.57 22.57
CA LEU A 404 -28.39 1.84 21.35
C LEU A 404 -27.91 3.31 21.24
N THR A 405 -28.46 4.21 22.05
CA THR A 405 -28.19 5.66 22.00
C THR A 405 -26.90 6.10 22.70
N SER A 406 -26.19 5.20 23.39
CA SER A 406 -24.94 5.51 24.12
C SER A 406 -23.68 4.95 23.46
N ALA A 407 -23.79 4.33 22.28
CA ALA A 407 -22.63 3.99 21.47
C ALA A 407 -22.19 5.23 20.68
N PRO A 408 -20.98 5.79 20.87
CA PRO A 408 -20.49 6.83 19.98
C PRO A 408 -20.33 6.19 18.59
N LEU A 409 -20.94 6.85 17.61
CA LEU A 409 -20.81 6.57 16.20
C LEU A 409 -19.35 6.30 15.86
N LEU A 410 -19.07 5.13 15.27
CA LEU A 410 -17.84 4.88 14.53
C LEU A 410 -17.79 5.92 13.41
N THR A 411 -17.18 7.08 13.69
CA THR A 411 -16.76 7.99 12.65
C THR A 411 -15.68 7.29 11.86
N SER A 412 -16.03 6.92 10.64
CA SER A 412 -15.08 6.76 9.55
C SER A 412 -14.13 7.96 9.54
N ASN A 413 -12.86 7.73 9.83
CA ASN A 413 -11.77 8.57 9.38
C ASN A 413 -10.51 7.72 9.26
N ASP A 414 -9.99 7.72 8.02
CA ASP A 414 -8.65 7.42 7.50
C ASP A 414 -7.99 6.04 7.72
#